data_AF-A0AAU6ZQU0-F1
#
_entry.id   AF-A0AAU6ZQU0-F1
#
_cell.length_a   1.000
_cell.length_b   1.000
_cell.length_c   1.000
_cell.angle_alpha   90.00
_cell.angle_beta   90.00
_cell.angle_gamma   90.00
#
_symmetry.space_group_name_H-M   'P 1'
#
loop_
_entity.id
_entity.type
_entity.pdbx_description
1 polymer ?
#
loop_
_entity_poly.entity_id
_entity_poly.type
_entity_poly.pdbx_seq_one_letter_code
_entity_poly.pdbx_strand_id
1 'polypeptide(L)'
;MSPRVFASIDEFASQVGNDLGSADGPVITQAMINEFAALTGSDDWIHTDPVRAKNSKFGGTLVHADLVLSMIPRLMDKIYKVEGVTLSLIYGSERVRITSPIPVDSKLRLSVTMLDATVKGEGVRVTLKVVVETDTVNKPVVIAEPVYWYSSAPKLHQVQKAAEDDKANTAVLIDRVVTMFREAIPAESVTLEQQREGFELVLAQLPVRHNASIAAATYGGVDGYWVQAEGTSRARTGVLIHGGGYVMGSAKGYCAFAAEVSAATGARIFVAEYRLAPEHPFPAGVDDTRRVLAAALDEVGPQSCFAVGDSAGGGLVLSSLLEMHGVGASLPACVAMVSPLIDLTVTNPSFEELASIDPICRQAGTRRNAALYLNGQSPEQAPAAFPMSSDLSWMPPTLLLVGGAEVLRDDSRNLADKLHREGVNVDYKEYADMVHVWPLFSSFLPQGQQALDEIGAFVRAQVSSQLSPTS
;
A
#
# COMPACT_ATOMS: atom_id res chain seq x y z
N MET A 1 -35.90 1.86 24.00
CA MET A 1 -35.83 3.28 24.42
C MET A 1 -34.75 3.94 23.59
N SER A 2 -34.86 5.24 23.32
CA SER A 2 -33.79 6.00 22.67
C SER A 2 -32.61 6.17 23.63
N PRO A 3 -31.36 6.13 23.15
CA PRO A 3 -30.19 6.32 24.00
C PRO A 3 -30.20 7.73 24.63
N ARG A 4 -29.70 7.84 25.86
CA ARG A 4 -29.44 9.13 26.51
C ARG A 4 -28.34 9.86 25.75
N VAL A 5 -28.60 11.09 25.32
CA VAL A 5 -27.62 11.91 24.60
C VAL A 5 -26.95 12.86 25.57
N PHE A 6 -25.62 12.84 25.61
CA PHE A 6 -24.78 13.83 26.27
C PHE A 6 -24.29 14.83 25.21
N ALA A 7 -24.49 16.13 25.44
CA ALA A 7 -24.18 17.19 24.50
C ALA A 7 -22.67 17.45 24.35
N SER A 8 -21.84 16.95 25.29
CA SER A 8 -20.39 17.05 25.20
C SER A 8 -19.66 15.95 25.97
N ILE A 9 -18.37 15.82 25.69
CA ILE A 9 -17.45 14.95 26.45
C ILE A 9 -17.40 15.36 27.93
N ASP A 10 -17.44 16.65 28.23
CA ASP A 10 -17.41 17.16 29.61
C ASP A 10 -18.70 16.80 30.38
N GLU A 11 -19.87 16.91 29.74
CA GLU A 11 -21.15 16.50 30.34
C GLU A 11 -21.17 15.00 30.60
N PHE A 12 -20.61 14.21 29.67
CA PHE A 12 -20.46 12.78 29.86
C PHE A 12 -19.50 12.48 31.02
N ALA A 13 -18.32 13.11 31.06
CA ALA A 13 -17.32 12.92 32.11
C ALA A 13 -17.82 13.35 33.49
N SER A 14 -18.78 14.28 33.57
CA SER A 14 -19.39 14.69 34.85
C SER A 14 -20.31 13.63 35.46
N GLN A 15 -20.53 12.48 34.80
CA GLN A 15 -21.42 11.43 35.29
C GLN A 15 -20.74 10.42 36.22
N VAL A 16 -19.51 10.66 36.68
CA VAL A 16 -18.81 9.76 37.63
C VAL A 16 -19.70 9.45 38.84
N GLY A 17 -19.90 8.16 39.10
CA GLY A 17 -20.75 7.64 40.16
C GLY A 17 -22.24 7.47 39.78
N ASN A 18 -22.68 7.98 38.63
CA ASN A 18 -24.09 7.93 38.21
C ASN A 18 -24.39 6.74 37.28
N ASP A 19 -25.65 6.30 37.33
CA ASP A 19 -26.22 5.34 36.37
C ASP A 19 -26.41 6.02 35.00
N LEU A 20 -25.89 5.38 33.95
CA LEU A 20 -26.02 5.83 32.57
C LEU A 20 -27.24 5.20 31.89
N GLY A 21 -27.78 4.11 32.45
CA GLY A 21 -29.02 3.48 32.01
C GLY A 21 -28.88 1.98 31.74
N SER A 22 -29.94 1.39 31.21
CA SER A 22 -30.00 -0.04 30.85
C SER A 22 -30.66 -0.27 29.49
N ALA A 23 -30.28 -1.35 28.81
CA ALA A 23 -30.85 -1.76 27.54
C ALA A 23 -31.04 -3.28 27.45
N ASP A 24 -32.12 -3.66 26.76
CA ASP A 24 -32.36 -5.05 26.36
C ASP A 24 -31.46 -5.43 25.18
N GLY A 25 -30.83 -6.59 25.30
CA GLY A 25 -30.03 -7.23 24.28
C GLY A 25 -30.78 -8.31 23.51
N PRO A 26 -30.08 -9.02 22.61
CA PRO A 26 -30.65 -10.15 21.88
C PRO A 26 -30.89 -11.35 22.81
N VAL A 27 -31.71 -12.29 22.33
CA VAL A 27 -31.73 -13.67 22.81
C VAL A 27 -30.52 -14.39 22.19
N ILE A 28 -29.74 -15.09 23.00
CA ILE A 28 -28.55 -15.80 22.52
C ILE A 28 -28.92 -17.19 22.03
N THR A 29 -29.07 -17.32 20.72
CA THR A 29 -29.47 -18.59 20.10
C THR A 29 -28.30 -19.57 19.96
N GLN A 30 -28.61 -20.85 19.81
CA GLN A 30 -27.59 -21.89 19.51
C GLN A 30 -26.79 -21.57 18.23
N ALA A 31 -27.41 -20.95 17.23
CA ALA A 31 -26.72 -20.57 16.00
C ALA A 31 -25.60 -19.56 16.27
N MET A 32 -25.87 -18.54 17.11
CA MET A 32 -24.85 -17.56 17.50
C MET A 32 -23.71 -18.19 18.30
N ILE A 33 -24.03 -19.16 19.18
CA ILE A 33 -23.03 -19.92 19.94
C ILE A 33 -22.11 -20.68 18.97
N ASN A 34 -22.69 -21.38 17.98
CA ASN A 34 -21.93 -22.15 17.01
C ASN A 34 -21.08 -21.28 16.08
N GLU A 35 -21.62 -20.15 15.60
CA GLU A 35 -20.86 -19.19 14.79
C GLU A 35 -19.66 -18.62 15.58
N PHE A 36 -19.87 -18.30 16.85
CA PHE A 36 -18.78 -17.81 17.71
C PHE A 36 -17.73 -18.90 17.98
N ALA A 37 -18.15 -20.14 18.23
CA ALA A 37 -17.25 -21.28 18.38
C ALA A 37 -16.40 -21.49 17.11
N ALA A 38 -17.04 -21.49 15.94
CA ALA A 38 -16.35 -21.63 14.65
C ALA A 38 -15.35 -20.50 14.38
N LEU A 39 -15.67 -19.26 14.77
CA LEU A 39 -14.79 -18.11 14.63
C LEU A 39 -13.57 -18.20 15.56
N THR A 40 -13.76 -18.70 16.77
CA THR A 40 -12.74 -18.66 17.85
C THR A 40 -11.99 -19.98 18.03
N GLY A 41 -12.46 -21.07 17.40
CA GLY A 41 -11.98 -22.43 17.63
C GLY A 41 -12.39 -23.00 18.98
N SER A 42 -13.36 -22.41 19.67
CA SER A 42 -13.83 -22.84 20.99
C SER A 42 -14.91 -23.93 20.87
N ASP A 43 -14.51 -25.12 20.44
CA ASP A 43 -15.44 -26.19 20.07
C ASP A 43 -15.87 -27.09 21.25
N ASP A 44 -15.72 -26.61 22.49
CA ASP A 44 -16.07 -27.39 23.67
C ASP A 44 -17.54 -27.83 23.63
N TRP A 45 -17.76 -29.13 23.82
CA TRP A 45 -19.07 -29.77 23.66
C TRP A 45 -20.18 -29.13 24.52
N ILE A 46 -19.84 -28.49 25.64
CA ILE A 46 -20.81 -27.84 26.51
C ILE A 46 -21.46 -26.61 25.84
N HIS A 47 -20.81 -26.05 24.81
CA HIS A 47 -21.30 -24.94 24.00
C HIS A 47 -21.95 -25.44 22.70
N THR A 48 -21.34 -26.39 22.02
CA THR A 48 -21.64 -26.72 20.61
C THR A 48 -22.46 -27.99 20.39
N ASP A 49 -22.65 -28.85 21.41
CA ASP A 49 -23.38 -30.11 21.30
C ASP A 49 -24.66 -30.11 22.17
N PRO A 50 -25.83 -29.70 21.61
CA PRO A 50 -27.11 -29.71 22.32
C PRO A 50 -27.52 -31.06 22.88
N VAL A 51 -27.20 -32.16 22.17
CA VAL A 51 -27.61 -33.51 22.56
C VAL A 51 -26.85 -33.95 23.80
N ARG A 52 -25.53 -33.75 23.79
CA ARG A 52 -24.68 -34.08 24.93
C ARG A 52 -24.90 -33.13 26.10
N ALA A 53 -25.05 -31.83 25.85
CA ALA A 53 -25.30 -30.83 26.88
C ALA A 53 -26.64 -31.02 27.62
N LYS A 54 -27.69 -31.46 26.92
CA LYS A 54 -28.99 -31.81 27.53
C LYS A 54 -28.89 -32.91 28.60
N ASN A 55 -27.95 -33.83 28.45
CA ASN A 55 -27.70 -34.92 29.40
C ASN A 55 -26.70 -34.56 30.50
N SER A 56 -26.18 -33.33 30.51
CA SER A 56 -25.30 -32.82 31.55
C SER A 56 -26.08 -32.27 32.75
N LYS A 57 -25.37 -31.93 33.83
CA LYS A 57 -25.97 -31.26 35.01
C LYS A 57 -26.58 -29.89 34.71
N PHE A 58 -26.34 -29.32 33.53
CA PHE A 58 -26.84 -28.01 33.12
C PHE A 58 -28.13 -28.09 32.29
N GLY A 59 -28.51 -29.28 31.81
CA GLY A 59 -29.79 -29.49 31.10
C GLY A 59 -29.88 -28.89 29.69
N GLY A 60 -28.80 -28.29 29.18
CA GLY A 60 -28.70 -27.65 27.87
C GLY A 60 -27.30 -27.08 27.64
N THR A 61 -27.08 -26.51 26.45
CA THR A 61 -25.82 -25.82 26.12
C THR A 61 -25.67 -24.54 26.93
N LEU A 62 -24.42 -24.15 27.16
CA LEU A 62 -24.06 -22.90 27.80
C LEU A 62 -23.52 -21.93 26.75
N VAL A 63 -23.79 -20.64 26.94
CA VAL A 63 -23.24 -19.55 26.13
C VAL A 63 -21.76 -19.33 26.47
N HIS A 64 -20.94 -19.01 25.47
CA HIS A 64 -19.57 -18.52 25.71
C HIS A 64 -19.61 -17.19 26.44
N ALA A 65 -18.91 -17.08 27.56
CA ALA A 65 -18.79 -15.82 28.30
C ALA A 65 -18.21 -14.69 27.43
N ASP A 66 -17.23 -15.02 26.59
CA ASP A 66 -16.57 -14.06 25.68
C ASP A 66 -17.51 -13.59 24.55
N LEU A 67 -18.47 -14.41 24.15
CA LEU A 67 -19.54 -13.99 23.25
C LEU A 67 -20.36 -12.86 23.89
N VAL A 68 -20.71 -12.98 25.17
CA VAL A 68 -21.44 -11.93 25.90
C VAL A 68 -20.58 -10.66 26.06
N LEU A 69 -19.30 -10.81 26.39
CA LEU A 69 -18.37 -9.67 26.48
C LEU A 69 -18.24 -8.92 25.14
N SER A 70 -18.16 -9.65 24.03
CA SER A 70 -18.05 -9.07 22.68
C SER A 70 -19.27 -8.24 22.27
N MET A 71 -20.44 -8.50 22.87
CA MET A 71 -21.67 -7.76 22.59
C MET A 71 -21.80 -6.45 23.38
N ILE A 72 -21.01 -6.25 24.44
CA ILE A 72 -21.11 -5.08 25.32
C ILE A 72 -21.06 -3.76 24.53
N PRO A 73 -20.08 -3.51 23.61
CA PRO A 73 -20.00 -2.24 22.90
C PRO A 73 -21.28 -1.91 22.12
N ARG A 74 -21.80 -2.87 21.36
CA ARG A 74 -23.04 -2.70 20.57
C ARG A 74 -24.28 -2.47 21.44
N LEU A 75 -24.32 -3.05 22.64
CA LEU A 75 -25.43 -2.83 23.57
C LEU A 75 -25.33 -1.49 24.28
N MET A 76 -24.11 -1.01 24.55
CA MET A 76 -23.87 0.32 25.10
C MET A 76 -24.35 1.44 24.17
N ASP A 77 -24.23 1.27 22.84
CA ASP A 77 -24.76 2.22 21.84
C ASP A 77 -26.28 2.45 21.96
N LYS A 78 -27.01 1.51 22.57
CA LYS A 78 -28.45 1.64 22.83
C LYS A 78 -28.75 2.39 24.13
N ILE A 79 -27.76 2.56 25.01
CA ILE A 79 -27.91 3.18 26.33
C ILE A 79 -27.60 4.66 26.26
N TYR A 80 -26.47 5.04 25.65
CA TYR A 80 -26.10 6.44 25.53
C TYR A 80 -25.36 6.79 24.24
N LYS A 81 -25.32 8.08 23.94
CA LYS A 81 -24.51 8.68 22.88
C LYS A 81 -23.84 9.95 23.42
N VAL A 82 -22.61 10.23 23.01
CA VAL A 82 -21.88 11.45 23.36
C VAL A 82 -21.64 12.26 22.09
N GLU A 83 -22.15 13.48 22.06
CA GLU A 83 -21.92 14.40 20.94
C GLU A 83 -20.50 14.98 20.97
N GLY A 84 -19.97 15.32 19.79
CA GLY A 84 -18.61 15.87 19.65
C GLY A 84 -17.48 14.85 19.74
N VAL A 85 -17.76 13.58 20.04
CA VAL A 85 -16.78 12.48 19.94
C VAL A 85 -16.56 12.12 18.48
N THR A 86 -15.31 12.14 18.02
CA THR A 86 -14.92 11.69 16.67
C THR A 86 -14.07 10.42 16.71
N LEU A 87 -13.53 10.06 17.88
CA LEU A 87 -12.79 8.82 18.09
C LEU A 87 -13.18 8.21 19.45
N SER A 88 -13.54 6.91 19.42
CA SER A 88 -13.68 6.09 20.61
C SER A 88 -12.83 4.83 20.49
N LEU A 89 -12.01 4.55 21.50
CA LEU A 89 -11.13 3.37 21.54
C LEU A 89 -11.37 2.56 22.80
N ILE A 90 -11.37 1.24 22.68
CA ILE A 90 -11.44 0.31 23.81
C ILE A 90 -10.00 -0.05 24.21
N TYR A 91 -9.59 0.32 25.42
CA TYR A 91 -8.26 0.01 25.95
C TYR A 91 -8.20 -1.33 26.69
N GLY A 92 -9.34 -2.02 26.80
CA GLY A 92 -9.48 -3.30 27.49
C GLY A 92 -10.47 -3.18 28.65
N SER A 93 -10.23 -3.96 29.71
CA SER A 93 -11.03 -3.92 30.93
C SER A 93 -10.13 -4.07 32.14
N GLU A 94 -10.34 -3.24 33.16
CA GLU A 94 -9.62 -3.36 34.44
C GLU A 94 -10.04 -4.63 35.19
N ARG A 95 -11.30 -5.04 35.00
CA ARG A 95 -11.87 -6.21 35.65
C ARG A 95 -12.90 -6.90 34.78
N VAL A 96 -12.88 -8.23 34.78
CA VAL A 96 -13.94 -9.06 34.20
C VAL A 96 -14.25 -10.20 35.16
N ARG A 97 -15.53 -10.47 35.40
CA ARG A 97 -16.00 -11.60 36.21
C ARG A 97 -17.19 -12.26 35.54
N ILE A 98 -17.07 -13.57 35.32
CA ILE A 98 -18.18 -14.43 34.90
C ILE A 98 -18.72 -15.09 36.16
N THR A 99 -19.91 -14.69 36.59
CA THR A 99 -20.45 -14.99 37.94
C THR A 99 -21.42 -16.16 37.95
N SER A 100 -21.93 -16.56 36.79
CA SER A 100 -22.84 -17.70 36.63
C SER A 100 -22.75 -18.28 35.21
N PRO A 101 -22.96 -19.61 35.04
CA PRO A 101 -23.23 -20.19 33.72
C PRO A 101 -24.45 -19.55 33.08
N ILE A 102 -24.41 -19.37 31.75
CA ILE A 102 -25.47 -18.72 30.98
C ILE A 102 -26.09 -19.78 30.07
N PRO A 103 -27.36 -20.18 30.28
CA PRO A 103 -28.04 -21.11 29.38
C PRO A 103 -28.18 -20.58 27.94
N VAL A 104 -28.28 -21.48 26.96
CA VAL A 104 -28.76 -21.11 25.63
C VAL A 104 -30.17 -20.52 25.69
N ASP A 105 -30.50 -19.65 24.73
CA ASP A 105 -31.77 -18.92 24.62
C ASP A 105 -32.05 -17.92 25.76
N SER A 106 -31.03 -17.57 26.56
CA SER A 106 -31.11 -16.44 27.50
C SER A 106 -31.24 -15.10 26.76
N LYS A 107 -32.18 -14.25 27.21
CA LYS A 107 -32.28 -12.85 26.77
C LYS A 107 -31.38 -11.98 27.64
N LEU A 108 -30.45 -11.26 27.01
CA LEU A 108 -29.55 -10.35 27.71
C LEU A 108 -30.24 -9.05 28.15
N ARG A 109 -29.83 -8.53 29.31
CA ARG A 109 -30.06 -7.15 29.72
C ARG A 109 -28.78 -6.57 30.31
N LEU A 110 -28.42 -5.37 29.89
CA LEU A 110 -27.17 -4.71 30.28
C LEU A 110 -27.47 -3.39 31.00
N SER A 111 -26.74 -3.09 32.07
CA SER A 111 -26.75 -1.80 32.78
C SER A 111 -25.35 -1.24 32.94
N VAL A 112 -25.23 0.10 32.90
CA VAL A 112 -23.95 0.80 32.87
C VAL A 112 -23.90 1.92 33.91
N THR A 113 -22.85 1.93 34.73
CA THR A 113 -22.55 3.03 35.66
C THR A 113 -21.17 3.60 35.32
N MET A 114 -20.99 4.92 35.39
CA MET A 114 -19.65 5.50 35.23
C MET A 114 -18.85 5.39 36.53
N LEU A 115 -17.70 4.72 36.50
CA LEU A 115 -16.83 4.56 37.68
C LEU A 115 -15.77 5.65 37.78
N ASP A 116 -15.15 5.99 36.65
CA ASP A 116 -14.09 6.99 36.59
C ASP A 116 -14.13 7.71 35.24
N ALA A 117 -13.75 8.99 35.24
CA ALA A 117 -13.53 9.78 34.04
C ALA A 117 -12.36 10.73 34.28
N THR A 118 -11.22 10.39 33.68
CA THR A 118 -9.98 11.17 33.80
C THR A 118 -9.70 11.89 32.49
N VAL A 119 -9.76 13.22 32.49
CA VAL A 119 -9.39 14.06 31.34
C VAL A 119 -7.87 14.02 31.14
N LYS A 120 -7.43 13.75 29.92
CA LYS A 120 -6.01 13.78 29.51
C LYS A 120 -5.88 14.48 28.16
N GLY A 121 -5.28 15.67 28.12
CA GLY A 121 -5.18 16.45 26.87
C GLY A 121 -6.57 16.79 26.30
N GLU A 122 -6.83 16.41 25.05
CA GLU A 122 -8.10 16.68 24.35
C GLU A 122 -9.09 15.48 24.36
N GLY A 123 -8.83 14.49 25.21
CA GLY A 123 -9.74 13.36 25.39
C GLY A 123 -9.95 13.00 26.86
N VAL A 124 -10.88 12.08 27.09
CA VAL A 124 -11.21 11.54 28.40
C VAL A 124 -11.04 10.03 28.39
N ARG A 125 -10.32 9.52 29.38
CA ARG A 125 -10.28 8.09 29.71
C ARG A 125 -11.42 7.81 30.68
N VAL A 126 -12.33 6.92 30.31
CA VAL A 126 -13.51 6.56 31.11
C VAL A 126 -13.46 5.09 31.47
N THR A 127 -13.67 4.79 32.75
CA THR A 127 -13.91 3.43 33.25
C THR A 127 -15.39 3.30 33.57
N LEU A 128 -16.03 2.29 33.00
CA LEU A 128 -17.45 2.02 33.23
C LEU A 128 -17.59 0.74 34.04
N LYS A 129 -18.68 0.60 34.79
CA LYS A 129 -19.13 -0.68 35.33
C LYS A 129 -20.27 -1.17 34.46
N VAL A 130 -20.07 -2.32 33.84
CA VAL A 130 -21.08 -3.01 33.05
C VAL A 130 -21.54 -4.24 33.82
N VAL A 131 -22.85 -4.34 34.04
CA VAL A 131 -23.49 -5.52 34.62
C VAL A 131 -24.43 -6.12 33.59
N VAL A 132 -24.25 -7.41 33.31
CA VAL A 132 -25.11 -8.17 32.41
C VAL A 132 -25.91 -9.18 33.23
N GLU A 133 -27.21 -9.15 32.99
CA GLU A 133 -28.22 -10.06 33.56
C GLU A 133 -28.94 -10.81 32.43
N THR A 134 -29.67 -11.85 32.81
CA THR A 134 -30.52 -12.60 31.88
C THR A 134 -31.89 -12.85 32.49
N ASP A 135 -32.88 -13.14 31.65
CA ASP A 135 -34.21 -13.61 32.09
C ASP A 135 -34.20 -15.03 32.70
N THR A 136 -33.19 -15.83 32.36
CA THR A 136 -33.04 -17.22 32.84
C THR A 136 -32.29 -17.37 34.16
N VAL A 137 -31.52 -16.37 34.59
CA VAL A 137 -30.63 -16.44 35.76
C VAL A 137 -30.89 -15.25 36.69
N ASN A 138 -31.34 -15.51 37.91
CA ASN A 138 -31.75 -14.48 38.91
C ASN A 138 -30.58 -13.74 39.59
N LYS A 139 -29.43 -13.65 38.93
CA LYS A 139 -28.25 -12.91 39.41
C LYS A 139 -27.40 -12.47 38.21
N PRO A 140 -26.53 -11.46 38.36
CA PRO A 140 -25.60 -11.09 37.31
C PRO A 140 -24.83 -12.29 36.77
N VAL A 141 -24.64 -12.31 35.45
CA VAL A 141 -23.89 -13.34 34.74
C VAL A 141 -22.51 -12.86 34.32
N VAL A 142 -22.39 -11.55 34.00
CA VAL A 142 -21.12 -10.89 33.70
C VAL A 142 -21.06 -9.55 34.44
N ILE A 143 -19.91 -9.28 35.05
CA ILE A 143 -19.56 -7.96 35.58
C ILE A 143 -18.22 -7.57 34.96
N ALA A 144 -18.19 -6.48 34.20
CA ALA A 144 -16.99 -6.00 33.52
C ALA A 144 -16.75 -4.52 33.84
N GLU A 145 -15.48 -4.12 33.85
CA GLU A 145 -15.05 -2.74 34.04
C GLU A 145 -14.25 -2.26 32.82
N PRO A 146 -14.90 -2.08 31.65
CA PRO A 146 -14.21 -1.70 30.43
C PRO A 146 -13.70 -0.25 30.48
N VAL A 147 -12.54 -0.05 29.86
CA VAL A 147 -11.87 1.25 29.76
C VAL A 147 -11.98 1.75 28.33
N TYR A 148 -12.51 2.95 28.19
CA TYR A 148 -12.67 3.64 26.92
C TYR A 148 -11.87 4.93 26.91
N TRP A 149 -11.42 5.31 25.73
CA TRP A 149 -10.99 6.66 25.42
C TRP A 149 -12.02 7.33 24.51
N TYR A 150 -12.38 8.57 24.82
CA TYR A 150 -13.23 9.42 23.99
C TYR A 150 -12.51 10.72 23.69
N SER A 151 -12.44 11.14 22.43
CA SER A 151 -11.88 12.45 22.05
C SER A 151 -12.60 13.07 20.86
N SER A 152 -12.55 14.40 20.79
CA SER A 152 -12.88 15.18 19.59
C SER A 152 -11.71 15.18 18.60
N ALA A 153 -11.95 15.56 17.34
CA ALA A 153 -10.88 15.65 16.33
C ALA A 153 -9.82 16.65 16.80
N PRO A 154 -8.52 16.39 16.53
CA PRO A 154 -7.44 17.22 17.06
C PRO A 154 -7.56 18.67 16.57
N LYS A 155 -7.27 19.63 17.45
CA LYS A 155 -7.08 21.03 17.03
C LYS A 155 -5.90 21.12 16.04
N LEU A 156 -5.98 22.07 15.10
CA LEU A 156 -4.98 22.32 14.03
C LEU A 156 -3.51 22.23 14.47
N HIS A 157 -3.18 22.60 15.71
CA HIS A 157 -1.83 22.52 16.26
C HIS A 157 -1.31 21.09 16.52
N GLN A 158 -2.20 20.14 16.84
CA GLN A 158 -1.82 18.72 16.99
C GLN A 158 -1.74 18.00 15.64
N VAL A 159 -2.48 18.45 14.62
CA VAL A 159 -2.29 18.00 13.24
C VAL A 159 -0.93 18.48 12.72
N GLN A 160 -0.52 19.71 13.06
CA GLN A 160 0.82 20.21 12.77
C GLN A 160 1.91 19.40 13.48
N LYS A 161 1.75 19.12 14.78
CA LYS A 161 2.71 18.29 15.53
C LYS A 161 2.75 16.84 15.06
N ALA A 162 1.62 16.21 14.74
CA ALA A 162 1.58 14.87 14.17
C ALA A 162 2.18 14.83 12.76
N ALA A 163 1.96 15.87 11.94
CA ALA A 163 2.62 16.02 10.66
C ALA A 163 4.13 16.31 10.81
N GLU A 164 4.55 17.01 11.86
CA GLU A 164 5.96 17.23 12.20
C GLU A 164 6.63 15.94 12.71
N ASP A 165 5.94 15.16 13.55
CA ASP A 165 6.40 13.85 14.04
C ASP A 165 6.44 12.82 12.90
N ASP A 166 5.45 12.82 12.01
CA ASP A 166 5.41 11.97 10.81
C ASP A 166 6.46 12.39 9.77
N LYS A 167 6.70 13.70 9.61
CA LYS A 167 7.84 14.23 8.83
C LYS A 167 9.18 13.86 9.44
N ALA A 168 9.33 13.93 10.76
CA ALA A 168 10.56 13.54 11.45
C ALA A 168 10.82 12.03 11.30
N ASN A 169 9.77 11.20 11.41
CA ASN A 169 9.86 9.77 11.16
C ASN A 169 10.19 9.47 9.67
N THR A 170 9.55 10.19 8.75
CA THR A 170 9.83 10.10 7.32
C THR A 170 11.29 10.45 7.01
N ALA A 171 11.83 11.51 7.61
CA ALA A 171 13.22 11.90 7.45
C ALA A 171 14.19 10.82 7.94
N VAL A 172 13.89 10.15 9.06
CA VAL A 172 14.69 9.01 9.56
C VAL A 172 14.64 7.83 8.58
N LEU A 173 13.47 7.53 8.01
CA LEU A 173 13.32 6.46 7.03
C LEU A 173 13.99 6.79 5.70
N ILE A 174 13.98 8.05 5.27
CA ILE A 174 14.75 8.53 4.12
C ILE A 174 16.25 8.40 4.42
N ASP A 175 16.73 8.80 5.60
CA ASP A 175 18.15 8.66 5.96
C ASP A 175 18.61 7.19 5.95
N ARG A 176 17.72 6.26 6.32
CA ARG A 176 17.96 4.82 6.11
C ARG A 176 18.15 4.48 4.63
N VAL A 177 17.29 4.97 3.73
CA VAL A 177 17.46 4.78 2.27
C VAL A 177 18.81 5.34 1.81
N VAL A 178 19.14 6.57 2.21
CA VAL A 178 20.41 7.22 1.86
C VAL A 178 21.60 6.37 2.34
N THR A 179 21.52 5.85 3.56
CA THR A 179 22.57 5.00 4.14
C THR A 179 22.75 3.71 3.34
N MET A 180 21.66 3.05 2.94
CA MET A 180 21.71 1.85 2.10
C MET A 180 22.50 2.09 0.80
N PHE A 181 22.21 3.20 0.10
CA PHE A 181 22.94 3.55 -1.13
C PHE A 181 24.38 3.96 -0.86
N ARG A 182 24.63 4.77 0.17
CA ARG A 182 25.98 5.26 0.50
C ARG A 182 26.94 4.13 0.87
N GLU A 183 26.45 3.13 1.62
CA GLU A 183 27.25 1.97 2.02
C GLU A 183 27.50 1.00 0.87
N ALA A 184 26.50 0.80 0.00
CA ALA A 184 26.60 -0.15 -1.10
C ALA A 184 27.29 0.43 -2.35
N ILE A 185 27.13 1.73 -2.62
CA ILE A 185 27.67 2.43 -3.79
C ILE A 185 28.43 3.68 -3.32
N PRO A 186 29.66 3.52 -2.79
CA PRO A 186 30.43 4.64 -2.26
C PRO A 186 30.84 5.64 -3.35
N ALA A 187 30.92 6.92 -2.97
CA ALA A 187 31.06 8.05 -3.88
C ALA A 187 32.43 8.17 -4.61
N GLU A 188 33.46 7.47 -4.13
CA GLU A 188 34.83 7.56 -4.67
C GLU A 188 35.17 6.38 -5.58
N SER A 189 35.52 6.69 -6.84
CA SER A 189 36.19 5.84 -7.85
C SER A 189 35.88 4.34 -7.85
N VAL A 190 34.61 3.95 -7.76
CA VAL A 190 34.18 2.57 -7.97
C VAL A 190 34.03 2.27 -9.47
N THR A 191 34.49 1.09 -9.90
CA THR A 191 34.29 0.61 -11.28
C THR A 191 32.80 0.40 -11.58
N LEU A 192 32.43 0.25 -12.85
CA LEU A 192 31.03 -0.01 -13.20
C LEU A 192 30.55 -1.34 -12.59
N GLU A 193 31.40 -2.35 -12.54
CA GLU A 193 31.11 -3.65 -11.92
C GLU A 193 30.80 -3.49 -10.43
N GLN A 194 31.59 -2.70 -9.71
CA GLN A 194 31.34 -2.41 -8.29
C GLN A 194 30.03 -1.63 -8.09
N GLN A 195 29.66 -0.73 -9.01
CA GLN A 195 28.36 -0.06 -8.97
C GLN A 195 27.20 -1.04 -9.19
N ARG A 196 27.35 -1.99 -10.14
CA ARG A 196 26.38 -3.06 -10.37
C ARG A 196 26.21 -3.94 -9.14
N GLU A 197 27.30 -4.41 -8.55
CA GLU A 197 27.28 -5.21 -7.32
C GLU A 197 26.64 -4.45 -6.15
N GLY A 198 27.02 -3.18 -5.97
CA GLY A 198 26.45 -2.32 -4.95
C GLY A 198 24.94 -2.13 -5.11
N PHE A 199 24.47 -1.89 -6.33
CA PHE A 199 23.04 -1.76 -6.59
C PHE A 199 22.27 -3.06 -6.29
N GLU A 200 22.82 -4.22 -6.65
CA GLU A 200 22.25 -5.52 -6.28
C GLU A 200 22.22 -5.74 -4.76
N LEU A 201 23.21 -5.25 -4.01
CA LEU A 201 23.20 -5.30 -2.55
C LEU A 201 22.11 -4.41 -1.93
N VAL A 202 21.77 -3.28 -2.56
CA VAL A 202 20.62 -2.47 -2.14
C VAL A 202 19.32 -3.23 -2.39
N LEU A 203 19.15 -3.80 -3.58
CA LEU A 203 17.94 -4.55 -3.96
C LEU A 203 17.75 -5.80 -3.11
N ALA A 204 18.82 -6.53 -2.79
CA ALA A 204 18.78 -7.74 -1.98
C ALA A 204 18.32 -7.52 -0.52
N GLN A 205 18.38 -6.28 -0.01
CA GLN A 205 17.90 -5.93 1.32
C GLN A 205 16.37 -5.71 1.37
N LEU A 206 15.69 -5.68 0.22
CA LEU A 206 14.27 -5.43 0.13
C LEU A 206 13.50 -6.75 0.28
N PRO A 207 12.65 -6.90 1.32
CA PRO A 207 11.87 -8.11 1.50
C PRO A 207 10.70 -8.18 0.51
N VAL A 208 10.39 -9.38 0.05
CA VAL A 208 9.09 -9.70 -0.56
C VAL A 208 8.07 -9.78 0.58
N ARG A 209 7.11 -8.85 0.66
CA ARG A 209 6.13 -8.81 1.78
C ARG A 209 4.90 -9.63 1.49
N HIS A 210 4.45 -9.60 0.24
CA HIS A 210 3.33 -10.42 -0.22
C HIS A 210 3.81 -11.79 -0.68
N ASN A 211 3.10 -12.85 -0.27
CA ASN A 211 3.38 -14.19 -0.77
C ASN A 211 3.25 -14.18 -2.30
N ALA A 212 4.35 -14.42 -3.01
CA ALA A 212 4.41 -14.31 -4.46
C ALA A 212 5.20 -15.47 -5.07
N SER A 213 4.69 -16.02 -6.16
CA SER A 213 5.46 -16.95 -6.99
C SER A 213 6.43 -16.16 -7.87
N ILE A 214 7.70 -16.55 -7.87
CA ILE A 214 8.76 -15.98 -8.70
C ILE A 214 9.34 -17.11 -9.54
N ALA A 215 9.28 -16.99 -10.87
CA ALA A 215 9.74 -18.02 -11.80
C ALA A 215 10.54 -17.40 -12.94
N ALA A 216 11.78 -17.88 -13.14
CA ALA A 216 12.57 -17.50 -14.29
C ALA A 216 11.88 -17.95 -15.59
N ALA A 217 11.88 -17.10 -16.61
CA ALA A 217 11.29 -17.40 -17.90
C ALA A 217 11.92 -16.54 -19.01
N THR A 218 11.75 -17.00 -20.25
CA THR A 218 12.02 -16.20 -21.44
C THR A 218 10.68 -15.77 -22.04
N TYR A 219 10.49 -14.48 -22.27
CA TYR A 219 9.25 -13.90 -22.79
C TYR A 219 9.58 -12.86 -23.87
N GLY A 220 8.94 -12.95 -25.04
CA GLY A 220 9.36 -12.16 -26.21
C GLY A 220 10.82 -12.43 -26.66
N GLY A 221 11.42 -13.55 -26.25
CA GLY A 221 12.84 -13.83 -26.51
C GLY A 221 13.81 -12.99 -25.65
N VAL A 222 13.33 -12.48 -24.51
CA VAL A 222 14.13 -11.81 -23.48
C VAL A 222 13.97 -12.58 -22.18
N ASP A 223 15.08 -12.86 -21.50
CA ASP A 223 15.06 -13.54 -20.20
C ASP A 223 14.52 -12.61 -19.11
N GLY A 224 14.07 -13.19 -18.01
CA GLY A 224 13.48 -12.43 -16.92
C GLY A 224 12.75 -13.30 -15.93
N TYR A 225 11.83 -12.69 -15.18
CA TYR A 225 11.08 -13.36 -14.13
C TYR A 225 9.59 -13.03 -14.22
N TRP A 226 8.76 -14.07 -14.19
CA TRP A 226 7.36 -13.94 -13.84
C TRP A 226 7.21 -13.82 -12.34
N VAL A 227 6.55 -12.76 -11.90
CA VAL A 227 6.22 -12.49 -10.50
C VAL A 227 4.72 -12.36 -10.37
N GLN A 228 4.12 -13.14 -9.47
CA GLN A 228 2.68 -13.16 -9.27
C GLN A 228 2.36 -13.29 -7.78
N ALA A 229 1.78 -12.24 -7.19
CA ALA A 229 1.28 -12.26 -5.82
C ALA A 229 0.05 -13.18 -5.70
N GLU A 230 -0.16 -13.74 -4.51
CA GLU A 230 -1.29 -14.64 -4.23
C GLU A 230 -2.64 -13.95 -4.49
N GLY A 231 -3.59 -14.68 -5.09
CA GLY A 231 -4.93 -14.15 -5.41
C GLY A 231 -5.01 -13.22 -6.63
N THR A 232 -3.91 -12.98 -7.34
CA THR A 232 -3.89 -12.14 -8.55
C THR A 232 -4.27 -12.89 -9.83
N SER A 233 -4.75 -12.15 -10.84
CA SER A 233 -5.23 -12.72 -12.10
C SER A 233 -4.14 -12.77 -13.17
N ARG A 234 -4.13 -13.84 -13.97
CA ARG A 234 -3.33 -13.94 -15.21
C ARG A 234 -3.98 -13.26 -16.41
N ALA A 235 -5.24 -12.83 -16.27
CA ALA A 235 -5.94 -12.07 -17.31
C ALA A 235 -5.37 -10.67 -17.51
N ARG A 236 -4.55 -10.18 -16.57
CA ARG A 236 -3.81 -8.92 -16.66
C ARG A 236 -2.33 -9.21 -16.64
N THR A 237 -1.59 -8.55 -17.53
CA THR A 237 -0.13 -8.69 -17.60
C THR A 237 0.52 -7.31 -17.55
N GLY A 238 1.34 -7.09 -16.53
CA GLY A 238 2.22 -5.93 -16.44
C GLY A 238 3.62 -6.29 -16.94
N VAL A 239 4.24 -5.40 -17.70
CA VAL A 239 5.67 -5.46 -18.04
C VAL A 239 6.40 -4.44 -17.19
N LEU A 240 7.32 -4.89 -16.34
CA LEU A 240 8.16 -4.03 -15.51
C LEU A 240 9.56 -3.93 -16.11
N ILE A 241 9.97 -2.70 -16.43
CA ILE A 241 11.31 -2.39 -16.91
C ILE A 241 12.05 -1.65 -15.80
N HIS A 242 13.09 -2.30 -15.27
CA HIS A 242 13.80 -1.80 -14.11
C HIS A 242 14.69 -0.58 -14.41
N GLY A 243 14.87 0.27 -13.39
CA GLY A 243 15.86 1.34 -13.37
C GLY A 243 17.31 0.85 -13.27
N GLY A 244 18.23 1.79 -13.04
CA GLY A 244 19.67 1.53 -13.01
C GLY A 244 20.45 2.26 -14.12
N GLY A 245 19.96 3.41 -14.57
CA GLY A 245 20.71 4.30 -15.47
C GLY A 245 21.14 3.64 -16.79
N TYR A 246 20.40 2.64 -17.28
CA TYR A 246 20.72 1.84 -18.49
C TYR A 246 21.98 0.97 -18.40
N VAL A 247 22.67 0.96 -17.26
CA VAL A 247 23.99 0.31 -17.10
C VAL A 247 24.05 -0.68 -15.93
N MET A 248 23.06 -0.70 -15.05
CA MET A 248 23.00 -1.58 -13.87
C MET A 248 21.55 -1.99 -13.55
N GLY A 249 21.39 -2.85 -12.54
CA GLY A 249 20.11 -3.47 -12.18
C GLY A 249 19.92 -4.82 -12.86
N SER A 250 18.98 -5.60 -12.32
CA SER A 250 18.60 -6.90 -12.88
C SER A 250 17.13 -7.19 -12.64
N ALA A 251 16.55 -8.05 -13.47
CA ALA A 251 15.20 -8.55 -13.28
C ALA A 251 15.06 -9.32 -11.96
N LYS A 252 16.12 -10.04 -11.56
CA LYS A 252 16.15 -10.77 -10.30
C LYS A 252 16.08 -9.81 -9.09
N GLY A 253 16.88 -8.76 -9.08
CA GLY A 253 16.89 -7.77 -7.99
C GLY A 253 15.55 -7.05 -7.86
N TYR A 254 14.84 -6.83 -8.97
CA TYR A 254 13.53 -6.17 -8.99
C TYR A 254 12.34 -7.07 -8.63
N CYS A 255 12.54 -8.38 -8.37
CA CYS A 255 11.45 -9.28 -8.06
C CYS A 255 10.69 -8.90 -6.78
N ALA A 256 11.38 -8.32 -5.78
CA ALA A 256 10.73 -7.81 -4.56
C ALA A 256 9.74 -6.68 -4.88
N PHE A 257 10.19 -5.68 -5.64
CA PHE A 257 9.32 -4.58 -6.07
C PHE A 257 8.17 -5.07 -6.97
N ALA A 258 8.47 -5.98 -7.91
CA ALA A 258 7.48 -6.55 -8.80
C ALA A 258 6.40 -7.34 -8.05
N ALA A 259 6.71 -7.96 -6.90
CA ALA A 259 5.73 -8.64 -6.06
C ALA A 259 4.73 -7.64 -5.45
N GLU A 260 5.22 -6.50 -4.99
CA GLU A 260 4.38 -5.43 -4.45
C GLU A 260 3.53 -4.77 -5.54
N VAL A 261 4.10 -4.53 -6.74
CA VAL A 261 3.36 -4.06 -7.91
C VAL A 261 2.30 -5.09 -8.34
N SER A 262 2.62 -6.39 -8.31
CA SER A 262 1.67 -7.46 -8.60
C SER A 262 0.49 -7.44 -7.64
N ALA A 263 0.75 -7.35 -6.33
CA ALA A 263 -0.28 -7.26 -5.30
C ALA A 263 -1.15 -6.01 -5.48
N ALA A 264 -0.52 -4.84 -5.70
CA ALA A 264 -1.24 -3.58 -5.89
C ALA A 264 -2.09 -3.59 -7.16
N THR A 265 -1.61 -4.13 -8.27
CA THR A 265 -2.33 -4.10 -9.56
C THR A 265 -3.32 -5.25 -9.74
N GLY A 266 -3.17 -6.32 -8.95
CA GLY A 266 -3.93 -7.56 -9.12
C GLY A 266 -3.55 -8.33 -10.38
N ALA A 267 -2.37 -8.08 -10.94
CA ALA A 267 -1.86 -8.65 -12.19
C ALA A 267 -0.59 -9.47 -11.96
N ARG A 268 -0.31 -10.44 -12.85
CA ARG A 268 1.06 -10.98 -12.93
C ARG A 268 1.98 -9.95 -13.62
N ILE A 269 3.23 -9.91 -13.20
CA ILE A 269 4.24 -8.98 -13.68
C ILE A 269 5.38 -9.78 -14.32
N PHE A 270 5.78 -9.42 -15.54
CA PHE A 270 7.04 -9.87 -16.12
C PHE A 270 8.09 -8.80 -15.92
N VAL A 271 9.18 -9.14 -15.24
CA VAL A 271 10.35 -8.27 -15.08
C VAL A 271 11.37 -8.68 -16.14
N ALA A 272 11.71 -7.77 -17.06
CA ALA A 272 12.61 -8.06 -18.17
C ALA A 272 14.08 -7.88 -17.78
N GLU A 273 14.93 -8.87 -18.08
CA GLU A 273 16.39 -8.78 -18.01
C GLU A 273 16.89 -8.21 -19.34
N TYR A 274 16.66 -6.90 -19.54
CA TYR A 274 17.06 -6.22 -20.77
C TYR A 274 18.57 -5.98 -20.81
N ARG A 275 19.13 -5.94 -22.02
CA ARG A 275 20.56 -5.74 -22.22
C ARG A 275 21.01 -4.34 -21.78
N LEU A 276 22.10 -4.30 -21.02
CA LEU A 276 22.68 -3.09 -20.43
C LEU A 276 23.88 -2.56 -21.20
N ALA A 277 24.09 -1.25 -21.13
CA ALA A 277 25.31 -0.59 -21.59
C ALA A 277 26.44 -0.74 -20.55
N PRO A 278 27.72 -0.66 -20.98
CA PRO A 278 28.21 -0.41 -22.33
C PRO A 278 28.29 -1.64 -23.25
N GLU A 279 28.07 -2.85 -22.73
CA GLU A 279 28.15 -4.09 -23.52
C GLU A 279 27.14 -4.10 -24.67
N HIS A 280 25.96 -3.52 -24.40
CA HIS A 280 24.87 -3.38 -25.35
C HIS A 280 24.29 -1.96 -25.27
N PRO A 281 24.88 -0.99 -25.99
CA PRO A 281 24.41 0.39 -26.00
C PRO A 281 23.04 0.52 -26.69
N PHE A 282 22.47 1.73 -26.67
CA PHE A 282 21.27 2.07 -27.41
C PHE A 282 21.37 1.60 -28.88
N PRO A 283 20.35 0.93 -29.45
CA PRO A 283 18.99 0.76 -28.91
C PRO A 283 18.72 -0.59 -28.23
N ALA A 284 19.73 -1.36 -27.79
CA ALA A 284 19.54 -2.75 -27.37
C ALA A 284 18.46 -2.96 -26.29
N GLY A 285 18.44 -2.10 -25.25
CA GLY A 285 17.39 -2.14 -24.22
C GLY A 285 15.99 -1.81 -24.75
N VAL A 286 15.89 -0.87 -25.71
CA VAL A 286 14.61 -0.53 -26.37
C VAL A 286 14.09 -1.72 -27.18
N ASP A 287 14.96 -2.40 -27.93
CA ASP A 287 14.61 -3.59 -28.69
C ASP A 287 14.06 -4.71 -27.78
N ASP A 288 14.68 -4.89 -26.61
CA ASP A 288 14.29 -5.90 -25.64
C ASP A 288 12.92 -5.58 -25.02
N THR A 289 12.73 -4.33 -24.57
CA THR A 289 11.46 -3.85 -24.03
C THR A 289 10.33 -3.96 -25.05
N ARG A 290 10.57 -3.58 -26.31
CA ARG A 290 9.60 -3.73 -27.41
C ARG A 290 9.15 -5.17 -27.60
N ARG A 291 10.08 -6.12 -27.58
CA ARG A 291 9.78 -7.54 -27.77
C ARG A 291 8.93 -8.10 -26.63
N VAL A 292 9.22 -7.70 -25.40
CA VAL A 292 8.46 -8.11 -24.21
C VAL A 292 7.06 -7.50 -24.22
N LEU A 293 6.94 -6.20 -24.53
CA LEU A 293 5.63 -5.54 -24.64
C LEU A 293 4.78 -6.13 -25.76
N ALA A 294 5.36 -6.37 -26.94
CA ALA A 294 4.67 -7.01 -28.04
C ALA A 294 4.14 -8.40 -27.64
N ALA A 295 4.97 -9.22 -26.98
CA ALA A 295 4.53 -10.53 -26.48
C ALA A 295 3.38 -10.42 -25.47
N ALA A 296 3.40 -9.44 -24.57
CA ALA A 296 2.31 -9.17 -23.63
C ALA A 296 1.02 -8.76 -24.34
N LEU A 297 1.12 -7.86 -25.31
CA LEU A 297 -0.01 -7.37 -26.08
C LEU A 297 -0.64 -8.49 -26.93
N ASP A 298 0.17 -9.36 -27.52
CA ASP A 298 -0.30 -10.52 -28.28
C ASP A 298 -0.98 -11.56 -27.36
N GLU A 299 -0.48 -11.76 -26.14
CA GLU A 299 -1.03 -12.77 -25.22
C GLU A 299 -2.35 -12.36 -24.57
N VAL A 300 -2.46 -11.12 -24.04
CA VAL A 300 -3.64 -10.69 -23.26
C VAL A 300 -4.49 -9.63 -23.96
N GLY A 301 -4.00 -9.05 -25.04
CA GLY A 301 -4.63 -7.94 -25.75
C GLY A 301 -4.31 -6.57 -25.13
N PRO A 302 -4.44 -5.48 -25.90
CA PRO A 302 -4.09 -4.12 -25.47
C PRO A 302 -4.79 -3.66 -24.18
N GLN A 303 -6.06 -4.00 -24.01
CA GLN A 303 -6.89 -3.59 -22.87
C GLN A 303 -6.53 -4.27 -21.55
N SER A 304 -5.69 -5.31 -21.59
CA SER A 304 -5.29 -6.13 -20.45
C SER A 304 -3.78 -6.08 -20.17
N CYS A 305 -3.05 -5.24 -20.93
CA CYS A 305 -1.61 -5.04 -20.81
C CYS A 305 -1.29 -3.63 -20.30
N PHE A 306 -0.31 -3.52 -19.42
CA PHE A 306 0.25 -2.23 -18.97
C PHE A 306 1.77 -2.31 -18.81
N ALA A 307 2.41 -1.14 -18.81
CA ALA A 307 3.84 -1.02 -18.56
C ALA A 307 4.12 -0.26 -17.26
N VAL A 308 5.15 -0.68 -16.54
CA VAL A 308 5.70 0.02 -15.38
C VAL A 308 7.20 0.21 -15.59
N GLY A 309 7.72 1.40 -15.34
CA GLY A 309 9.16 1.63 -15.42
C GLY A 309 9.62 2.71 -14.46
N ASP A 310 10.74 2.48 -13.78
CA ASP A 310 11.35 3.47 -12.90
C ASP A 310 12.67 4.00 -13.47
N SER A 311 12.99 5.27 -13.23
CA SER A 311 14.27 5.85 -13.65
C SER A 311 14.54 5.64 -15.15
N ALA A 312 15.70 5.06 -15.50
CA ALA A 312 16.01 4.63 -16.87
C ALA A 312 14.98 3.67 -17.48
N GLY A 313 14.34 2.82 -16.69
CA GLY A 313 13.29 1.92 -17.15
C GLY A 313 12.03 2.66 -17.60
N GLY A 314 11.69 3.80 -16.96
CA GLY A 314 10.65 4.70 -17.44
C GLY A 314 11.00 5.32 -18.80
N GLY A 315 12.26 5.72 -18.97
CA GLY A 315 12.79 6.17 -20.26
C GLY A 315 12.70 5.09 -21.34
N LEU A 316 13.12 3.86 -21.05
CA LEU A 316 13.00 2.72 -21.97
C LEU A 316 11.55 2.43 -22.37
N VAL A 317 10.61 2.50 -21.42
CA VAL A 317 9.18 2.33 -21.74
C VAL A 317 8.75 3.41 -22.74
N LEU A 318 9.05 4.68 -22.48
CA LEU A 318 8.67 5.77 -23.37
C LEU A 318 9.31 5.64 -24.78
N SER A 319 10.62 5.35 -24.85
CA SER A 319 11.34 5.11 -26.10
C SER A 319 10.76 3.92 -26.89
N SER A 320 10.41 2.84 -26.19
CA SER A 320 9.84 1.64 -26.81
C SER A 320 8.44 1.89 -27.37
N LEU A 321 7.61 2.63 -26.63
CA LEU A 321 6.27 3.00 -27.10
C LEU A 321 6.34 3.94 -28.31
N LEU A 322 7.31 4.86 -28.35
CA LEU A 322 7.54 5.72 -29.52
C LEU A 322 7.87 4.90 -30.77
N GLU A 323 8.79 3.93 -30.65
CA GLU A 323 9.13 3.01 -31.75
C GLU A 323 7.96 2.09 -32.14
N MET A 324 7.15 1.63 -31.17
CA MET A 324 5.95 0.83 -31.43
C MET A 324 4.88 1.64 -32.17
N HIS A 325 4.64 2.88 -31.73
CA HIS A 325 3.69 3.77 -32.38
C HIS A 325 4.12 4.14 -33.80
N GLY A 326 5.41 4.41 -34.01
CA GLY A 326 5.96 4.76 -35.32
C GLY A 326 5.74 3.68 -36.40
N VAL A 327 5.54 2.42 -36.01
CA VAL A 327 5.20 1.31 -36.92
C VAL A 327 3.73 0.90 -36.88
N GLY A 328 2.87 1.65 -36.18
CA GLY A 328 1.44 1.37 -36.07
C GLY A 328 1.09 0.14 -35.21
N ALA A 329 1.98 -0.27 -34.30
CA ALA A 329 1.70 -1.37 -33.39
C ALA A 329 0.70 -0.97 -32.30
N SER A 330 0.01 -1.97 -31.74
CA SER A 330 -0.83 -1.78 -30.56
C SER A 330 0.02 -1.32 -29.37
N LEU A 331 -0.60 -0.56 -28.46
CA LEU A 331 0.03 -0.04 -27.25
C LEU A 331 -0.71 -0.56 -25.99
N PRO A 332 -0.04 -0.62 -24.83
CA PRO A 332 -0.69 -0.98 -23.57
C PRO A 332 -1.83 -0.03 -23.20
N ALA A 333 -2.78 -0.50 -22.39
CA ALA A 333 -3.91 0.28 -21.91
C ALA A 333 -3.49 1.51 -21.08
N CYS A 334 -2.37 1.40 -20.35
CA CYS A 334 -1.80 2.50 -19.59
C CYS A 334 -0.32 2.27 -19.27
N VAL A 335 0.33 3.33 -18.80
CA VAL A 335 1.73 3.32 -18.37
C VAL A 335 1.84 3.97 -16.99
N ALA A 336 2.64 3.40 -16.10
CA ALA A 336 3.04 4.04 -14.85
C ALA A 336 4.57 4.22 -14.83
N MET A 337 5.03 5.46 -14.67
CA MET A 337 6.46 5.76 -14.55
C MET A 337 6.77 6.42 -13.21
N VAL A 338 7.86 5.97 -12.61
CA VAL A 338 8.36 6.49 -11.33
C VAL A 338 9.71 7.13 -11.56
N SER A 339 9.82 8.42 -11.29
CA SER A 339 11.07 9.17 -11.42
C SER A 339 11.79 8.98 -12.77
N PRO A 340 11.10 9.01 -13.93
CA PRO A 340 11.68 8.62 -15.21
C PRO A 340 12.87 9.50 -15.63
N LEU A 341 13.94 8.86 -16.14
CA LEU A 341 15.06 9.52 -16.82
C LEU A 341 14.81 9.49 -18.33
N ILE A 342 14.40 10.62 -18.91
CA ILE A 342 13.93 10.73 -20.31
C ILE A 342 14.71 11.77 -21.12
N ASP A 343 15.46 12.66 -20.46
CA ASP A 343 16.32 13.63 -21.12
C ASP A 343 17.80 13.29 -20.88
N LEU A 344 18.39 12.59 -21.84
CA LEU A 344 19.79 12.17 -21.78
C LEU A 344 20.80 13.29 -22.04
N THR A 345 20.35 14.53 -22.28
CA THR A 345 21.24 15.70 -22.26
C THR A 345 21.69 16.04 -20.83
N VAL A 346 20.89 15.69 -19.82
CA VAL A 346 21.19 15.89 -18.39
C VAL A 346 21.46 17.37 -18.09
N THR A 347 20.63 18.25 -18.65
CA THR A 347 20.73 19.72 -18.50
C THR A 347 19.55 20.37 -17.79
N ASN A 348 18.56 19.61 -17.32
CA ASN A 348 17.42 20.17 -16.60
C ASN A 348 17.85 20.93 -15.33
N PRO A 349 17.22 22.08 -14.98
CA PRO A 349 17.60 22.90 -13.83
C PRO A 349 17.63 22.16 -12.49
N SER A 350 16.74 21.19 -12.29
CA SER A 350 16.71 20.33 -11.10
C SER A 350 18.04 19.63 -10.78
N PHE A 351 18.91 19.38 -11.77
CA PHE A 351 20.24 18.82 -11.53
C PHE A 351 21.18 19.76 -10.76
N GLU A 352 20.96 21.07 -10.83
CA GLU A 352 21.69 22.07 -10.05
C GLU A 352 20.92 22.44 -8.78
N GLU A 353 19.61 22.68 -8.90
CA GLU A 353 18.75 23.10 -7.78
C GLU A 353 18.71 22.07 -6.64
N LEU A 354 18.66 20.78 -7.00
CA LEU A 354 18.45 19.69 -6.04
C LEU A 354 19.73 18.86 -5.80
N ALA A 355 20.87 19.29 -6.36
CA ALA A 355 22.14 18.58 -6.27
C ALA A 355 22.60 18.29 -4.82
N SER A 356 22.30 19.21 -3.91
CA SER A 356 22.69 19.13 -2.50
C SER A 356 21.76 18.26 -1.66
N ILE A 357 20.54 17.98 -2.15
CA ILE A 357 19.53 17.22 -1.40
C ILE A 357 19.30 15.82 -1.96
N ASP A 358 19.51 15.59 -3.26
CA ASP A 358 19.36 14.26 -3.85
C ASP A 358 20.47 13.33 -3.34
N PRO A 359 20.11 12.28 -2.58
CA PRO A 359 21.09 11.37 -2.01
C PRO A 359 21.51 10.24 -2.97
N ILE A 360 20.77 10.02 -4.06
CA ILE A 360 20.87 8.83 -4.90
C ILE A 360 21.42 9.20 -6.28
N CYS A 361 20.82 10.19 -6.94
CA CYS A 361 21.17 10.57 -8.30
C CYS A 361 22.03 11.84 -8.33
N ARG A 362 23.09 11.82 -9.16
CA ARG A 362 24.00 12.95 -9.34
C ARG A 362 24.23 13.22 -10.80
N GLN A 363 24.25 14.50 -11.18
CA GLN A 363 24.41 14.93 -12.58
C GLN A 363 25.62 14.28 -13.26
N ALA A 364 26.78 14.23 -12.58
CA ALA A 364 28.00 13.63 -13.13
C ALA A 364 27.84 12.13 -13.42
N GLY A 365 27.20 11.38 -12.51
CA GLY A 365 26.91 9.95 -12.68
C GLY A 365 25.91 9.71 -13.81
N THR A 366 24.83 10.49 -13.83
CA THR A 366 23.80 10.41 -14.89
C THR A 366 24.39 10.72 -16.26
N ARG A 367 25.23 11.75 -16.41
CA ARG A 367 25.95 12.08 -17.66
C ARG A 367 26.86 10.94 -18.12
N ARG A 368 27.61 10.34 -17.19
CA ARG A 368 28.48 9.19 -17.51
C ARG A 368 27.66 8.02 -18.04
N ASN A 369 26.55 7.69 -17.37
CA ASN A 369 25.69 6.57 -17.77
C ASN A 369 25.00 6.85 -19.11
N ALA A 370 24.50 8.07 -19.34
CA ALA A 370 23.96 8.51 -20.62
C ALA A 370 25.00 8.38 -21.74
N ALA A 371 26.26 8.75 -21.50
CA ALA A 371 27.33 8.62 -22.48
C ALA A 371 27.65 7.14 -22.84
N LEU A 372 27.69 6.26 -21.83
CA LEU A 372 27.86 4.82 -22.05
C LEU A 372 26.69 4.23 -22.84
N TYR A 373 25.46 4.65 -22.52
CA TYR A 373 24.26 4.18 -23.17
C TYR A 373 24.15 4.66 -24.63
N LEU A 374 24.37 5.94 -24.89
CA LEU A 374 24.30 6.52 -26.23
C LEU A 374 25.46 6.07 -27.13
N ASN A 375 26.62 5.73 -26.54
CA ASN A 375 27.82 5.31 -27.24
C ASN A 375 28.19 6.27 -28.40
N GLY A 376 28.13 7.57 -28.12
CA GLY A 376 28.46 8.63 -29.07
C GLY A 376 27.36 9.02 -30.07
N GLN A 377 26.18 8.42 -30.01
CA GLN A 377 25.05 8.79 -30.87
C GLN A 377 24.49 10.17 -30.50
N SER A 378 24.23 10.99 -31.52
CA SER A 378 23.55 12.29 -31.36
C SER A 378 22.02 12.12 -31.31
N PRO A 379 21.27 13.15 -30.88
CA PRO A 379 19.80 13.13 -30.92
C PRO A 379 19.22 12.85 -32.31
N GLU A 380 19.88 13.28 -33.38
CA GLU A 380 19.46 13.03 -34.76
C GLU A 380 19.67 11.56 -35.17
N GLN A 381 20.69 10.90 -34.61
CA GLN A 381 21.00 9.50 -34.87
C GLN A 381 20.15 8.55 -34.02
N ALA A 382 19.77 8.99 -32.82
CA ALA A 382 19.03 8.22 -31.84
C ALA A 382 17.77 8.96 -31.35
N PRO A 383 16.83 9.34 -32.23
CA PRO A 383 15.66 10.15 -31.84
C PRO A 383 14.81 9.49 -30.75
N ALA A 384 14.71 8.16 -30.75
CA ALA A 384 13.98 7.44 -29.71
C ALA A 384 14.65 7.49 -28.33
N ALA A 385 15.94 7.81 -28.22
CA ALA A 385 16.60 8.08 -26.95
C ALA A 385 16.26 9.48 -26.38
N PHE A 386 15.60 10.34 -27.17
CA PHE A 386 15.19 11.70 -26.82
C PHE A 386 13.70 11.94 -27.11
N PRO A 387 12.79 11.16 -26.49
CA PRO A 387 11.38 11.13 -26.86
C PRO A 387 10.66 12.48 -26.68
N MET A 388 11.19 13.37 -25.85
CA MET A 388 10.64 14.72 -25.63
C MET A 388 10.61 15.59 -26.90
N SER A 389 11.45 15.27 -27.89
CA SER A 389 11.48 15.95 -29.20
C SER A 389 10.38 15.49 -30.17
N SER A 390 9.67 14.40 -29.87
CA SER A 390 8.64 13.81 -30.73
C SER A 390 7.22 14.29 -30.36
N ASP A 391 6.24 14.08 -31.25
CA ASP A 391 4.82 14.15 -30.88
C ASP A 391 4.48 12.97 -29.97
N LEU A 392 3.81 13.23 -28.83
CA LEU A 392 3.38 12.23 -27.86
C LEU A 392 1.85 12.27 -27.63
N SER A 393 1.07 12.96 -28.48
CA SER A 393 -0.40 13.06 -28.37
C SER A 393 -1.14 11.72 -28.39
N TRP A 394 -0.48 10.67 -28.89
CA TRP A 394 -0.97 9.29 -28.99
C TRP A 394 -0.69 8.45 -27.74
N MET A 395 0.04 8.97 -26.75
CA MET A 395 0.46 8.19 -25.58
C MET A 395 -0.75 7.61 -24.83
N PRO A 396 -0.65 6.36 -24.34
CA PRO A 396 -1.65 5.80 -23.43
C PRO A 396 -1.81 6.68 -22.18
N PRO A 397 -2.95 6.55 -21.45
CA PRO A 397 -3.09 7.11 -20.11
C PRO A 397 -1.85 6.83 -19.26
N THR A 398 -1.27 7.89 -18.69
CA THR A 398 0.03 7.82 -18.02
C THR A 398 -0.06 8.31 -16.58
N LEU A 399 0.42 7.51 -15.63
CA LEU A 399 0.71 7.93 -14.26
C LEU A 399 2.19 8.28 -14.14
N LEU A 400 2.49 9.48 -13.63
CA LEU A 400 3.83 9.99 -13.37
C LEU A 400 3.99 10.30 -11.89
N LEU A 401 4.82 9.53 -11.21
CA LEU A 401 5.17 9.75 -9.81
C LEU A 401 6.62 10.22 -9.73
N VAL A 402 6.90 11.29 -8.98
CA VAL A 402 8.26 11.78 -8.80
C VAL A 402 8.49 12.33 -7.39
N GLY A 403 9.70 12.17 -6.87
CA GLY A 403 10.12 12.82 -5.64
C GLY A 403 10.39 14.31 -5.84
N GLY A 404 10.07 15.14 -4.85
CA GLY A 404 10.44 16.55 -4.83
C GLY A 404 11.91 16.76 -4.47
N ALA A 405 12.55 15.76 -3.86
CA ALA A 405 13.95 15.78 -3.43
C ALA A 405 14.87 14.92 -4.33
N GLU A 406 14.62 14.92 -5.64
CA GLU A 406 15.46 14.24 -6.64
C GLU A 406 15.74 15.07 -7.90
N VAL A 407 16.92 14.89 -8.49
CA VAL A 407 17.38 15.66 -9.65
C VAL A 407 16.60 15.37 -10.94
N LEU A 408 15.81 14.29 -11.01
CA LEU A 408 14.96 13.94 -12.15
C LEU A 408 13.53 14.49 -12.03
N ARG A 409 13.27 15.36 -11.04
CA ARG A 409 12.00 16.06 -10.88
C ARG A 409 11.55 16.76 -12.16
N ASP A 410 12.45 17.52 -12.78
CA ASP A 410 12.08 18.30 -13.97
C ASP A 410 11.91 17.43 -15.22
N ASP A 411 12.60 16.27 -15.35
CA ASP A 411 12.30 15.28 -16.40
C ASP A 411 10.81 14.88 -16.34
N SER A 412 10.33 14.53 -15.14
CA SER A 412 8.95 14.10 -14.92
C SER A 412 7.95 15.24 -15.14
N ARG A 413 8.25 16.43 -14.60
CA ARG A 413 7.40 17.62 -14.73
C ARG A 413 7.28 18.06 -16.20
N ASN A 414 8.38 18.12 -16.92
CA ASN A 414 8.41 18.51 -18.33
C ASN A 414 7.61 17.52 -19.20
N LEU A 415 7.69 16.21 -18.90
CA LEU A 415 6.87 15.21 -19.56
C LEU A 415 5.38 15.40 -19.25
N ALA A 416 5.02 15.58 -17.98
CA ALA A 416 3.63 15.82 -17.58
C ALA A 416 3.04 17.04 -18.29
N ASP A 417 3.78 18.16 -18.30
CA ASP A 417 3.36 19.39 -18.97
C ASP A 417 3.21 19.21 -20.48
N LYS A 418 4.09 18.40 -21.12
CA LYS A 418 3.99 18.07 -22.53
C LYS A 418 2.77 17.22 -22.83
N LEU A 419 2.59 16.10 -22.10
CA LEU A 419 1.45 15.20 -22.26
C LEU A 419 0.12 15.93 -22.05
N HIS A 420 0.04 16.79 -21.03
CA HIS A 420 -1.14 17.62 -20.79
C HIS A 420 -1.43 18.58 -21.95
N ARG A 421 -0.40 19.28 -22.46
CA ARG A 421 -0.54 20.17 -23.63
C ARG A 421 -0.94 19.44 -24.90
N GLU A 422 -0.55 18.18 -25.04
CA GLU A 422 -0.88 17.32 -26.19
C GLU A 422 -2.21 16.56 -26.03
N GLY A 423 -2.95 16.81 -24.94
CA GLY A 423 -4.28 16.27 -24.71
C GLY A 423 -4.30 14.83 -24.19
N VAL A 424 -3.17 14.31 -23.71
CA VAL A 424 -3.06 12.97 -23.12
C VAL A 424 -3.60 12.98 -21.69
N ASN A 425 -4.29 11.90 -21.30
CA ASN A 425 -4.69 11.69 -19.92
C ASN A 425 -3.46 11.38 -19.05
N VAL A 426 -2.99 12.38 -18.32
CA VAL A 426 -1.82 12.26 -17.43
C VAL A 426 -2.23 12.58 -15.98
N ASP A 427 -1.91 11.65 -15.07
CA ASP A 427 -1.96 11.88 -13.63
C ASP A 427 -0.51 12.08 -13.15
N TYR A 428 -0.18 13.30 -12.74
CA TYR A 428 1.17 13.66 -12.28
C TYR A 428 1.15 14.04 -10.81
N LYS A 429 2.05 13.43 -10.03
CA LYS A 429 2.19 13.72 -8.61
C LYS A 429 3.65 13.84 -8.21
N GLU A 430 3.94 14.99 -7.62
CA GLU A 430 5.21 15.28 -6.98
C GLU A 430 5.10 15.08 -5.45
N TYR A 431 5.93 14.20 -4.90
CA TYR A 431 5.99 13.92 -3.48
C TYR A 431 7.12 14.74 -2.86
N ALA A 432 6.76 15.88 -2.26
CA ALA A 432 7.70 16.93 -1.84
C ALA A 432 9.01 16.45 -1.18
N ASP A 433 8.92 15.52 -0.22
CA ASP A 433 10.07 15.07 0.58
C ASP A 433 10.68 13.74 0.08
N MET A 434 10.14 13.14 -0.98
CA MET A 434 10.57 11.82 -1.44
C MET A 434 11.82 11.87 -2.33
N VAL A 435 12.62 10.82 -2.21
CA VAL A 435 13.86 10.60 -2.97
C VAL A 435 13.59 9.77 -4.23
N HIS A 436 14.62 9.64 -5.07
CA HIS A 436 14.58 8.87 -6.31
C HIS A 436 14.05 7.43 -6.11
N VAL A 437 12.99 7.09 -6.85
CA VAL A 437 12.33 5.77 -6.84
C VAL A 437 11.97 5.30 -5.43
N TRP A 438 11.47 6.20 -4.59
CA TRP A 438 11.03 5.84 -3.23
C TRP A 438 10.03 4.67 -3.11
N PRO A 439 9.18 4.32 -4.12
CA PRO A 439 8.27 3.17 -4.01
C PRO A 439 9.01 1.84 -3.84
N LEU A 440 10.28 1.77 -4.26
CA LEU A 440 11.17 0.63 -4.04
C LEU A 440 11.34 0.30 -2.55
N PHE A 441 11.19 1.30 -1.67
CA PHE A 441 11.35 1.19 -0.21
C PHE A 441 10.01 1.06 0.52
N SER A 442 8.92 0.71 -0.16
CA SER A 442 7.60 0.47 0.46
C SER A 442 7.66 -0.47 1.67
N SER A 443 8.69 -1.33 1.70
CA SER A 443 8.99 -2.26 2.78
C SER A 443 9.23 -1.65 4.17
N PHE A 444 9.46 -0.34 4.24
CA PHE A 444 9.54 0.40 5.51
C PHE A 444 9.20 1.88 5.38
N LEU A 445 9.08 2.42 4.17
CA LEU A 445 8.71 3.80 3.89
C LEU A 445 7.21 3.87 3.54
N PRO A 446 6.35 4.45 4.40
CA PRO A 446 4.90 4.51 4.18
C PRO A 446 4.51 5.18 2.86
N GLN A 447 5.21 6.25 2.47
CA GLN A 447 5.00 6.94 1.20
C GLN A 447 5.32 6.05 0.00
N GLY A 448 6.22 5.07 0.16
CA GLY A 448 6.47 4.07 -0.86
C GLY A 448 5.28 3.13 -1.05
N GLN A 449 4.62 2.75 0.06
CA GLN A 449 3.35 2.01 -0.01
C GLN A 449 2.23 2.85 -0.63
N GLN A 450 2.12 4.13 -0.28
CA GLN A 450 1.13 5.04 -0.87
C GLN A 450 1.30 5.12 -2.39
N ALA A 451 2.53 5.25 -2.89
CA ALA A 451 2.80 5.27 -4.32
C ALA A 451 2.41 3.94 -5.01
N LEU A 452 2.64 2.79 -4.37
CA LEU A 452 2.17 1.49 -4.88
C LEU A 452 0.64 1.42 -4.92
N ASP A 453 -0.05 1.90 -3.90
CA ASP A 453 -1.51 1.93 -3.85
C ASP A 453 -2.08 2.80 -4.99
N GLU A 454 -1.41 3.91 -5.32
CA GLU A 454 -1.75 4.77 -6.45
C GLU A 454 -1.50 4.11 -7.80
N ILE A 455 -0.34 3.46 -7.99
CA ILE A 455 -0.06 2.64 -9.19
C ILE A 455 -1.14 1.58 -9.35
N GLY A 456 -1.47 0.87 -8.27
CA GLY A 456 -2.51 -0.15 -8.26
C GLY A 456 -3.89 0.40 -8.61
N ALA A 457 -4.29 1.53 -8.01
CA ALA A 457 -5.57 2.17 -8.30
C ALA A 457 -5.68 2.64 -9.75
N PHE A 458 -4.63 3.28 -10.26
CA PHE A 458 -4.56 3.76 -11.64
C PHE A 458 -4.66 2.60 -12.63
N VAL A 459 -3.83 1.57 -12.48
CA VAL A 459 -3.83 0.39 -13.37
C VAL A 459 -5.18 -0.32 -13.33
N ARG A 460 -5.77 -0.55 -12.15
CA ARG A 460 -7.08 -1.23 -12.05
C ARG A 460 -8.22 -0.43 -12.68
N ALA A 461 -8.10 0.90 -12.78
CA ALA A 461 -9.08 1.75 -13.45
C ALA A 461 -8.97 1.70 -14.98
N GLN A 462 -7.77 1.46 -15.53
CA GLN A 462 -7.52 1.45 -16.97
C GLN A 462 -7.56 0.04 -17.59
N VAL A 463 -7.21 -1.00 -16.80
CA VAL A 463 -6.94 -2.35 -17.33
C VAL A 463 -8.09 -3.32 -17.04
N SER A 464 -8.63 -3.92 -18.11
CA SER A 464 -9.68 -4.93 -18.05
C SER A 464 -9.25 -6.18 -17.26
N SER A 465 -10.20 -6.87 -16.62
CA SER A 465 -9.98 -8.19 -16.02
C SER A 465 -10.46 -9.34 -16.92
N GLN A 466 -11.02 -9.04 -18.08
CA GLN A 466 -11.53 -10.05 -19.02
C GLN A 466 -10.44 -10.42 -20.02
N LEU A 467 -10.23 -11.73 -20.22
CA LEU A 467 -9.40 -12.23 -21.31
C LEU A 467 -10.07 -11.86 -22.63
N SER A 468 -9.33 -11.23 -23.54
CA SER A 468 -9.80 -10.99 -24.90
C SER A 468 -10.14 -12.35 -25.53
N PRO A 469 -11.35 -12.54 -26.12
CA PRO A 469 -11.63 -13.77 -26.86
C PRO A 469 -10.63 -13.84 -28.01
N THR A 470 -9.75 -14.85 -27.96
CA THR A 470 -8.80 -15.16 -29.03
C THR A 470 -9.57 -15.31 -30.34
N SER A 471 -9.30 -14.42 -31.29
CA SER A 471 -9.84 -14.44 -32.65
C SER A 471 -9.16 -15.48 -33.53
#